data_AF-A0A249T4P5-F1
#
_entry.id   AF-A0A249T4P5-F1
#
_cell.length_a   1.000
_cell.length_b   1.000
_cell.length_c   1.000
_cell.angle_alpha   90.00
_cell.angle_beta   90.00
_cell.angle_gamma   90.00
#
_symmetry.space_group_name_H-M   'P 1'
#
loop_
_entity.id
_entity.type
_entity.pdbx_description
1 polymer ?
#
loop_
_entity_poly.entity_id
_entity_poly.type
_entity_poly.pdbx_seq_one_letter_code
_entity_poly.pdbx_strand_id
1 'polypeptide(L)'
;MNRLAVVMKESRITNRALAAAIGYEEATVSKWVTNTVQPPLSTFFRIALVINRDLQDLFVSTKNITPEEKEELLQELEILAEQGKRTGKSKQKK
;
A
#
# COMPACT_ATOMS: atom_id res chain seq x y z
N MET A 1 -3.25 -6.39 -1.77
CA MET A 1 -2.51 -6.71 -0.52
C MET A 1 -1.97 -5.45 0.15
N ASN A 2 -1.95 -5.39 1.49
CA ASN A 2 -1.50 -4.23 2.27
C ASN A 2 -0.45 -4.62 3.32
N ARG A 3 0.82 -4.62 2.93
CA ARG A 3 1.93 -5.02 3.80
C ARG A 3 2.37 -3.89 4.74
N LEU A 4 2.22 -2.63 4.33
CA LEU A 4 2.53 -1.46 5.18
C LEU A 4 1.78 -1.50 6.51
N ALA A 5 0.47 -1.80 6.50
CA ALA A 5 -0.31 -1.90 7.73
C ALA A 5 0.21 -2.98 8.69
N VAL A 6 0.59 -4.13 8.14
CA VAL A 6 1.14 -5.24 8.94
C VAL A 6 2.49 -4.83 9.55
N VAL A 7 3.37 -4.23 8.76
CA VAL A 7 4.68 -3.75 9.24
C VAL A 7 4.54 -2.69 10.32
N MET A 8 3.58 -1.77 10.19
CA MET A 8 3.30 -0.77 11.22
C MET A 8 2.85 -1.42 12.53
N LYS A 9 1.99 -2.44 12.46
CA LYS A 9 1.55 -3.21 13.64
C LYS A 9 2.70 -3.98 14.28
N GLU A 10 3.53 -4.67 13.48
CA GLU A 10 4.71 -5.39 13.95
C GLU A 10 5.71 -4.46 14.65
N SER A 11 5.92 -3.27 14.10
CA SER A 11 6.86 -2.26 14.62
C SER A 11 6.24 -1.41 15.74
N ARG A 12 4.95 -1.62 16.07
CA ARG A 12 4.18 -0.85 17.07
C ARG A 12 4.18 0.66 16.81
N ILE A 13 4.20 1.06 15.54
CA ILE A 13 4.21 2.46 15.11
C ILE A 13 2.78 2.90 14.85
N THR A 14 2.38 4.03 15.44
CA THR A 14 1.06 4.63 15.20
C THR A 14 1.07 5.49 13.95
N ASN A 15 -0.09 5.68 13.31
CA ASN A 15 -0.24 6.57 12.16
C ASN A 15 0.24 7.98 12.48
N ARG A 16 -0.13 8.50 13.65
CA ARG A 16 0.33 9.79 14.18
C ARG A 16 1.85 9.88 14.32
N ALA A 17 2.51 8.84 14.84
CA ALA A 17 3.96 8.84 15.02
C ALA A 17 4.69 8.83 13.68
N LEU A 18 4.23 8.01 12.72
CA LEU A 18 4.80 7.99 11.38
C LEU A 18 4.60 9.34 10.69
N ALA A 19 3.36 9.85 10.69
CA ALA A 19 2.98 11.15 10.15
C ALA A 19 3.92 12.28 10.62
N ALA A 20 4.17 12.36 11.93
CA ALA A 20 5.09 13.33 12.51
C ALA A 20 6.54 13.15 12.00
N ALA A 21 7.03 11.92 11.89
CA ALA A 21 8.40 11.64 11.45
C ALA A 21 8.65 11.94 9.95
N ILE A 22 7.65 11.72 9.10
CA ILE A 22 7.76 12.00 7.66
C ILE A 22 7.16 13.35 7.23
N GLY A 23 6.56 14.12 8.15
CA GLY A 23 6.00 15.44 7.86
C GLY A 23 4.75 15.38 6.98
N TYR A 24 3.89 14.38 7.20
CA TYR A 24 2.60 14.23 6.52
C TYR A 24 1.46 14.31 7.52
N GLU A 25 0.26 14.60 7.02
CA GLU A 25 -0.97 14.52 7.81
C GLU A 25 -1.30 13.08 8.20
N GLU A 26 -1.82 12.89 9.42
CA GLU A 26 -2.23 11.56 9.91
C GLU A 26 -3.32 10.94 9.02
N ALA A 27 -4.23 11.75 8.48
CA ALA A 27 -5.26 11.30 7.55
C ALA A 27 -4.67 10.75 6.23
N THR A 28 -3.53 11.28 5.77
CA THR A 28 -2.83 10.80 4.57
C THR A 28 -2.18 9.46 4.84
N VAL A 29 -1.48 9.33 5.97
CA VAL A 29 -0.90 8.05 6.42
C VAL A 29 -1.99 6.99 6.61
N SER A 30 -3.15 7.37 7.16
CA SER A 30 -4.29 6.47 7.32
C SER A 30 -4.74 5.87 5.98
N LYS A 31 -4.86 6.68 4.92
CA LYS A 31 -5.22 6.20 3.57
C LYS A 31 -4.19 5.21 3.00
N TRP A 32 -2.90 5.37 3.33
CA TRP A 32 -1.85 4.44 2.97
C TRP A 32 -1.97 3.12 3.74
N VAL A 33 -2.21 3.21 5.04
CA VAL A 33 -2.39 2.06 5.93
C VAL A 33 -3.72 1.34 5.68
N THR A 34 -4.73 1.96 5.08
CA THR A 34 -5.95 1.28 4.63
C THR A 34 -5.87 0.84 3.17
N ASN A 35 -4.74 1.08 2.49
CA ASN A 35 -4.53 0.83 1.06
C ASN A 35 -5.58 1.52 0.15
N THR A 36 -6.25 2.56 0.64
CA THR A 36 -7.18 3.37 -0.16
C THR A 36 -6.42 4.21 -1.18
N VAL A 37 -5.24 4.67 -0.80
CA VAL A 37 -4.27 5.34 -1.67
C VAL A 37 -2.91 4.73 -1.35
N GLN A 38 -2.05 4.55 -2.35
CA GLN A 38 -0.69 4.07 -2.14
C GLN A 38 0.26 5.26 -1.94
N PRO A 39 1.24 5.19 -1.02
CA PRO A 39 2.31 6.17 -0.99
C PRO A 39 3.16 6.04 -2.27
N PRO A 40 3.75 7.14 -2.76
CA PRO A 40 4.71 7.05 -3.85
C PRO A 40 5.95 6.29 -3.39
N LEU A 41 6.72 5.74 -4.33
CA LEU A 41 7.92 4.94 -4.03
C LEU A 41 8.94 5.69 -3.16
N SER A 42 9.12 7.00 -3.39
CA SER A 42 9.99 7.85 -2.57
C SER A 42 9.55 7.88 -1.10
N THR A 43 8.25 7.93 -0.85
CA THR A 43 7.68 7.88 0.49
C THR A 43 7.82 6.49 1.10
N PHE A 44 7.65 5.42 0.32
CA PHE A 44 7.95 4.05 0.80
C PHE A 44 9.39 3.92 1.29
N PHE A 45 10.35 4.41 0.50
CA PHE A 45 11.76 4.42 0.88
C PHE A 45 11.99 5.22 2.18
N ARG A 46 11.40 6.41 2.27
CA ARG A 46 11.48 7.24 3.48
C ARG A 46 10.87 6.55 4.71
N ILE A 47 9.72 5.89 4.56
CA ILE A 47 9.09 5.12 5.63
C ILE A 47 10.03 4.02 6.10
N ALA A 48 10.57 3.21 5.19
CA ALA A 48 11.49 2.11 5.51
C ALA A 48 12.70 2.60 6.34
N LEU A 49 13.32 3.70 5.92
CA LEU A 49 14.44 4.33 6.66
C LEU A 49 14.02 4.84 8.04
N VAL A 50 12.86 5.51 8.15
CA VAL A 50 12.37 6.07 9.42
C VAL A 50 12.03 4.97 10.44
N ILE A 51 11.48 3.85 9.99
CA ILE A 51 11.10 2.74 10.86
C ILE A 51 12.21 1.69 11.01
N ASN A 52 13.39 1.95 10.43
CA ASN A 52 14.56 1.07 10.43
C ASN A 52 14.26 -0.36 9.93
N ARG A 53 13.68 -0.46 8.73
CA ARG A 53 13.39 -1.73 8.04
C ARG A 53 13.87 -1.71 6.60
N ASP A 54 13.98 -2.89 5.98
CA ASP A 54 14.25 -2.98 4.55
C ASP A 54 13.01 -2.50 3.78
N LEU A 55 13.22 -1.82 2.64
CA LEU A 55 12.14 -1.42 1.75
C LEU A 55 11.30 -2.64 1.31
N GLN A 56 11.94 -3.78 1.09
CA GLN A 56 11.29 -5.02 0.69
C GLN A 56 10.30 -5.53 1.75
N ASP A 57 10.51 -5.21 3.03
CA ASP A 57 9.59 -5.60 4.11
C ASP A 57 8.20 -4.98 3.93
N LEU A 58 8.11 -3.86 3.21
CA LEU A 58 6.87 -3.13 2.92
C LEU A 58 6.07 -3.73 1.76
N PHE A 59 6.59 -4.76 1.08
CA PHE A 59 5.97 -5.43 -0.05
C PHE A 59 5.92 -6.95 0.15
N VAL A 60 5.05 -7.61 -0.62
CA VAL A 60 5.01 -9.08 -0.65
C VAL A 60 5.97 -9.57 -1.73
N SER A 61 6.90 -10.44 -1.36
CA SER A 61 7.81 -11.07 -2.30
C SER A 61 7.04 -12.02 -3.22
N THR A 62 7.05 -11.74 -4.52
CA THR A 62 6.41 -12.60 -5.53
C THR A 62 7.11 -13.95 -5.69
N LYS A 63 8.33 -14.11 -5.17
CA LYS A 63 9.08 -15.38 -5.20
C LYS A 63 8.54 -16.40 -4.19
N ASN A 64 7.78 -15.96 -3.20
CA ASN A 64 7.27 -16.80 -2.12
C ASN A 64 5.81 -17.22 -2.34
N ILE A 65 5.28 -16.99 -3.54
CA ILE A 65 3.90 -17.32 -3.91
C ILE A 65 3.90 -18.72 -4.55
N THR A 66 3.05 -19.63 -4.09
CA THR A 66 2.95 -20.97 -4.70
C THR A 66 2.26 -20.89 -6.08
N PRO A 67 2.42 -21.90 -6.95
CA PRO A 67 1.76 -21.91 -8.25
C PRO A 67 0.23 -21.80 -8.15
N GLU A 68 -0.37 -22.42 -7.14
CA GLU A 68 -1.82 -22.39 -6.90
C GLU A 68 -2.27 -20.99 -6.47
N GLU A 69 -1.58 -20.38 -5.50
CA GLU A 69 -1.85 -19.02 -5.04
C GLU A 69 -1.65 -17.99 -6.16
N LYS A 70 -0.67 -18.22 -7.05
CA LYS A 70 -0.38 -17.33 -8.17
C LYS A 70 -1.58 -17.23 -9.11
N GLU A 71 -2.22 -18.35 -9.44
CA GLU A 71 -3.36 -18.37 -10.35
C GLU A 71 -4.55 -17.61 -9.73
N GLU A 72 -4.85 -17.87 -8.45
CA GLU A 72 -5.90 -17.16 -7.71
C GLU A 72 -5.64 -15.64 -7.67
N LEU A 73 -4.39 -15.23 -7.41
CA LEU A 73 -4.00 -13.83 -7.36
C LEU A 73 -4.10 -13.14 -8.73
N LEU A 74 -3.71 -13.82 -9.81
CA LEU A 74 -3.83 -13.26 -11.16
C LEU A 74 -5.30 -13.03 -11.52
N GLN A 75 -6.19 -13.96 -11.17
CA GLN A 75 -7.62 -13.81 -11.37
C GLN A 75 -8.19 -12.64 -10.54
N GLU A 76 -7.81 -12.51 -9.27
CA GLU A 76 -8.23 -11.38 -8.42
C GLU A 76 -7.77 -10.04 -9.01
N LEU A 77 -6.50 -9.96 -9.44
CA LEU A 77 -5.92 -8.74 -10.01
C LEU A 77 -6.59 -8.33 -11.33
N GLU A 78 -6.99 -9.29 -12.15
CA GLU A 78 -7.72 -9.02 -13.39
C GLU A 78 -9.09 -8.41 -13.11
N ILE A 79 -9.85 -8.97 -12.15
CA ILE A 79 -11.13 -8.42 -11.70
C ILE A 79 -10.97 -6.99 -11.19
N LEU A 80 -9.93 -6.72 -10.38
CA LEU A 80 -9.65 -5.38 -9.87
C LEU A 80 -9.31 -4.39 -11.00
N ALA A 81 -8.53 -4.81 -11.98
CA ALA A 81 -8.18 -3.98 -13.14
C ALA A 81 -9.43 -3.64 -13.99
N GLU A 82 -10.37 -4.58 -14.14
CA GLU A 82 -11.64 -4.35 -14.83
C GLU A 82 -12.56 -3.38 -14.07
N GLN A 83 -12.63 -3.49 -12.75
CA GLN A 83 -13.40 -2.58 -11.90
C GLN A 83 -12.82 -1.15 -11.93
N GLY A 84 -11.50 -1.02 -11.94
CA GLY A 84 -10.81 0.27 -12.08
C GLY A 84 -11.18 1.01 -13.38
N LYS A 85 -11.31 0.29 -14.50
CA LYS A 85 -11.71 0.86 -15.81
C LYS A 85 -13.12 1.47 -15.79
N ARG A 86 -14.03 1.03 -14.91
CA ARG A 86 -15.41 1.56 -14.82
C ARG A 86 -15.51 2.96 -14.18
N THR A 87 -14.54 3.36 -13.36
CA THR A 87 -14.55 4.66 -12.68
C THR A 87 -14.09 5.85 -13.56
N GLY A 88 -13.61 5.59 -14.78
CA GLY A 88 -13.14 6.61 -15.72
C GLY A 88 -14.20 7.33 -16.57
N LYS A 89 -15.48 6.96 -16.50
CA LYS A 89 -16.57 7.62 -17.25
C LYS A 89 -17.48 8.46 -16.33
N SER A 90 -16.97 9.51 -15.70
CA SER A 90 -17.83 10.53 -15.07
C SER A 90 -17.17 11.89 -14.87
N LYS A 91 -16.48 12.43 -15.89
CA LYS A 91 -16.29 13.88 -16.03
C LYS A 91 -16.46 14.32 -17.48
N GLN A 92 -17.70 14.24 -17.97
CA GLN A 92 -18.23 15.18 -18.96
C GLN A 92 -19.34 15.95 -18.27
N LYS A 93 -19.05 17.13 -17.74
CA LYS A 93 -20.06 18.13 -17.39
C LYS A 93 -19.49 19.53 -17.62
N LYS A 94 -20.03 20.14 -18.69
CA LYS A 94 -20.19 21.56 -19.01
C LYS A 94 -18.96 22.37 -19.35
#